data_AF-A0A8S4A9F5-F1
#
_entry.id   AF-A0A8S4A9F5-F1
#
_cell.length_a   1.000
_cell.length_b   1.000
_cell.length_c   1.000
_cell.angle_alpha   90.00
_cell.angle_beta   90.00
_cell.angle_gamma   90.00
#
_symmetry.space_group_name_H-M   'P 1'
#
loop_
_entity.id
_entity.type
_entity.pdbx_description
1 polymer ?
#
loop_
_entity_poly.entity_id
_entity_poly.type
_entity_poly.pdbx_seq_one_letter_code
_entity_poly.pdbx_strand_id
1 'polypeptide(L)'
;MLGFNTCITELDLSCNRINPPALLELLRGVVSNRSLVILKIGHNPITAAFSSLILDVIRRHRSSALENVDMAGVVVDREFVQILEEIQTDRFLLVNYELSLPVKKLSREEMRERIGLPSAFNVDPLRMLYLLKV
;
A
#
# COMPACT_ATOMS: atom_id res chain seq x y z
N MET A 1 -4.83 -13.52 -18.38
CA MET A 1 -4.28 -12.22 -17.90
C MET A 1 -5.45 -11.31 -17.57
N LEU A 2 -5.50 -10.78 -16.34
CA LEU A 2 -6.62 -9.97 -15.85
C LEU A 2 -6.95 -8.77 -16.76
N GLY A 3 -5.93 -8.15 -17.38
CA GLY A 3 -6.09 -7.00 -18.27
C GLY A 3 -6.92 -7.22 -19.54
N PHE A 4 -7.11 -8.46 -19.97
CA PHE A 4 -7.98 -8.78 -21.12
C PHE A 4 -9.38 -9.22 -20.70
N ASN A 5 -9.61 -9.39 -19.39
CA ASN A 5 -10.92 -9.77 -18.89
C ASN A 5 -11.83 -8.54 -18.92
N THR A 6 -13.04 -8.71 -19.44
CA THR A 6 -14.04 -7.65 -19.59
C THR A 6 -15.32 -7.91 -18.81
N CYS A 7 -15.38 -9.00 -18.03
CA CYS A 7 -16.60 -9.43 -17.35
C CYS A 7 -16.48 -9.38 -15.83
N ILE A 8 -15.29 -9.58 -15.27
CA ILE A 8 -15.07 -9.58 -13.83
C ILE A 8 -15.18 -8.14 -13.34
N THR A 9 -16.13 -7.92 -12.43
CA THR A 9 -16.37 -6.64 -11.75
C THR A 9 -15.87 -6.65 -10.31
N GLU A 10 -15.78 -7.82 -9.68
CA GLU A 10 -15.27 -7.99 -8.33
C GLU A 10 -14.24 -9.13 -8.30
N LEU A 11 -13.10 -8.86 -7.67
CA LEU A 11 -12.03 -9.83 -7.46
C LEU A 11 -11.65 -9.84 -5.98
N ASP A 12 -11.94 -10.94 -5.30
CA ASP A 12 -11.56 -11.17 -3.92
C ASP A 12 -10.32 -12.06 -3.85
N LEU A 13 -9.24 -11.49 -3.31
CA LEU A 13 -7.97 -12.14 -3.01
C LEU A 13 -7.57 -11.90 -1.55
N SER A 14 -8.53 -11.59 -0.67
CA SER A 14 -8.29 -11.41 0.76
C SER A 14 -7.74 -12.69 1.42
N CYS A 15 -7.06 -12.53 2.55
CA CYS A 15 -6.53 -13.64 3.36
C CYS A 15 -5.59 -14.60 2.61
N ASN A 16 -4.86 -14.08 1.62
CA ASN A 16 -3.87 -14.83 0.87
C ASN A 16 -2.44 -14.45 1.29
N ARG A 17 -1.46 -15.10 0.69
CA ARG A 17 -0.03 -14.79 0.88
C ARG A 17 0.54 -14.13 -0.38
N ILE A 18 -0.12 -13.08 -0.88
CA ILE A 18 0.37 -12.31 -2.04
C ILE A 18 1.70 -11.67 -1.66
N ASN A 19 2.78 -12.14 -2.26
CA ASN A 19 4.10 -11.56 -2.09
C ASN A 19 4.27 -10.32 -2.99
N PRO A 20 5.29 -9.49 -2.76
CA PRO A 20 5.47 -8.27 -3.55
C PRO A 20 5.57 -8.49 -5.07
N PRO A 21 6.31 -9.51 -5.58
CA PRO A 21 6.32 -9.80 -7.02
C PRO A 21 4.92 -10.11 -7.59
N ALA A 22 4.13 -10.94 -6.89
CA ALA A 22 2.77 -11.27 -7.31
C ALA A 22 1.86 -10.04 -7.25
N LEU A 23 2.02 -9.18 -6.25
CA LEU A 23 1.29 -7.91 -6.14
C LEU A 23 1.56 -7.00 -7.35
N LEU A 24 2.81 -6.89 -7.78
CA LEU A 24 3.17 -6.07 -8.95
C LEU A 24 2.55 -6.62 -10.25
N GLU A 25 2.55 -7.94 -10.44
CA GLU A 25 1.89 -8.57 -11.58
C GLU A 25 0.37 -8.40 -11.54
N LEU A 26 -0.23 -8.51 -10.35
CA LEU A 26 -1.65 -8.22 -10.15
C LEU A 26 -1.97 -6.77 -10.55
N LEU A 27 -1.19 -5.80 -10.08
CA LEU A 27 -1.40 -4.38 -10.40
C LEU A 27 -1.29 -4.10 -11.89
N ARG A 28 -0.34 -4.71 -12.61
CA ARG A 28 -0.24 -4.61 -14.08
C ARG A 28 -1.52 -5.06 -14.78
N GLY A 29 -2.15 -6.11 -14.27
CA GLY A 29 -3.45 -6.58 -14.75
C GLY A 29 -4.61 -5.64 -14.40
N VAL A 30 -4.63 -5.10 -13.18
CA VAL A 30 -5.70 -4.23 -12.69
C VAL A 30 -5.75 -2.92 -13.46
N VAL A 31 -4.60 -2.30 -13.74
CA VAL A 31 -4.56 -1.00 -14.43
C VAL A 31 -4.93 -1.06 -15.92
N SER A 32 -4.76 -2.23 -16.54
CA SER A 32 -5.20 -2.48 -17.92
C SER A 32 -6.66 -2.92 -17.99
N ASN A 33 -7.25 -3.35 -16.88
CA ASN A 33 -8.61 -3.84 -16.82
C ASN A 33 -9.62 -2.67 -16.69
N ARG A 34 -10.67 -2.71 -17.51
CA ARG A 34 -11.75 -1.71 -17.57
C ARG A 34 -13.11 -2.22 -17.06
N SER A 35 -13.19 -3.45 -16.57
CA SER A 35 -14.42 -4.03 -16.02
C SER A 35 -14.38 -4.16 -14.49
N LEU A 36 -13.19 -4.28 -13.90
CA LEU A 36 -13.00 -4.53 -12.48
C LEU A 36 -13.27 -3.25 -11.68
N VAL A 37 -14.30 -3.32 -10.82
CA VAL A 37 -14.79 -2.24 -9.98
C VAL A 37 -14.31 -2.41 -8.54
N ILE A 38 -14.28 -3.65 -8.05
CA ILE A 38 -13.95 -3.98 -6.65
C ILE A 38 -12.75 -4.92 -6.60
N LEU A 39 -11.70 -4.52 -5.88
CA LEU A 39 -10.53 -5.36 -5.60
C LEU A 39 -10.38 -5.53 -4.10
N LYS A 40 -10.43 -6.77 -3.60
CA LYS A 40 -10.17 -7.08 -2.20
C LYS A 40 -8.84 -7.81 -2.05
N ILE A 41 -7.92 -7.20 -1.32
CA ILE A 41 -6.56 -7.71 -1.05
C ILE A 41 -6.21 -7.62 0.44
N GLY A 42 -7.20 -7.37 1.30
CA GLY A 42 -7.03 -7.33 2.75
C GLY A 42 -6.42 -8.62 3.32
N HIS A 43 -5.84 -8.51 4.51
CA HIS A 43 -5.18 -9.61 5.22
C HIS A 43 -4.10 -10.34 4.39
N ASN A 44 -3.46 -9.63 3.46
CA ASN A 44 -2.24 -10.05 2.79
C ASN A 44 -1.03 -9.31 3.39
N PRO A 45 0.21 -9.84 3.26
CA PRO A 45 1.42 -9.19 3.77
C PRO A 45 1.83 -7.98 2.90
N ILE A 46 1.02 -6.92 2.92
CA ILE A 46 1.24 -5.66 2.21
C ILE A 46 1.86 -4.67 3.21
N THR A 47 3.05 -4.17 2.91
CA THR A 47 3.71 -3.16 3.74
C THR A 47 3.21 -1.75 3.39
N ALA A 48 3.39 -0.79 4.29
CA ALA A 48 3.04 0.61 4.04
C ALA A 48 3.70 1.18 2.76
N ALA A 49 4.91 0.73 2.42
CA ALA A 49 5.56 1.14 1.17
C ALA A 49 4.82 0.62 -0.07
N PHE A 50 4.31 -0.61 -0.01
CA PHE A 50 3.54 -1.19 -1.11
C PHE A 50 2.11 -0.66 -1.18
N SER A 51 1.49 -0.27 -0.06
CA SER A 51 0.18 0.40 -0.09
C SER A 51 0.24 1.72 -0.85
N SER A 52 1.27 2.55 -0.59
CA SER A 52 1.43 3.83 -1.29
C SER A 52 1.74 3.62 -2.78
N LEU A 53 2.50 2.57 -3.12
CA LEU A 53 2.72 2.16 -4.51
C LEU A 53 1.42 1.76 -5.22
N ILE A 54 0.54 1.00 -4.55
CA ILE A 54 -0.77 0.60 -5.11
C ILE A 54 -1.56 1.85 -5.51
N LEU A 55 -1.68 2.83 -4.61
CA LEU A 55 -2.41 4.06 -4.90
C LEU A 55 -1.74 4.90 -5.98
N ASP A 56 -0.42 5.03 -5.97
CA ASP A 56 0.29 5.78 -7.02
C ASP A 56 0.08 5.17 -8.41
N VAL A 57 0.06 3.84 -8.49
CA VAL A 57 -0.26 3.12 -9.73
C VAL A 57 -1.71 3.39 -10.15
N ILE A 58 -2.67 3.35 -9.23
CA ILE A 58 -4.08 3.68 -9.51
C ILE A 58 -4.23 5.14 -9.97
N ARG A 59 -3.55 6.09 -9.31
CA ARG A 59 -3.54 7.52 -9.64
C ARG A 59 -3.10 7.78 -11.08
N ARG A 60 -2.07 7.07 -11.54
CA ARG A 60 -1.53 7.19 -12.90
C ARG A 60 -2.44 6.57 -13.97
N HIS A 61 -3.36 5.68 -13.61
CA HIS A 61 -4.19 4.93 -14.56
C HIS A 61 -5.68 5.23 -14.37
N ARG A 62 -6.08 6.48 -14.67
CA ARG A 62 -7.46 6.95 -14.56
C ARG A 62 -8.48 6.21 -15.46
N SER A 63 -8.02 5.42 -16.42
CA SER A 63 -8.87 4.62 -17.29
C SER A 63 -9.39 3.32 -16.66
N SER A 64 -8.90 2.96 -15.48
CA SER A 64 -9.39 1.80 -14.73
C SER A 64 -10.80 2.05 -14.19
N ALA A 65 -11.64 1.03 -14.20
CA ALA A 65 -13.00 1.09 -13.63
C ALA A 65 -13.03 0.90 -12.10
N LEU A 66 -11.86 0.82 -11.47
CA LEU A 66 -11.74 0.47 -10.06
C LEU A 66 -12.27 1.59 -9.15
N GLU A 67 -13.35 1.31 -8.42
CA GLU A 67 -14.00 2.25 -7.51
C GLU A 67 -13.83 1.85 -6.05
N ASN A 68 -13.53 0.59 -5.76
CA ASN A 68 -13.40 0.11 -4.39
C ASN A 68 -12.17 -0.79 -4.22
N VAL A 69 -11.33 -0.46 -3.23
CA VAL A 69 -10.15 -1.26 -2.86
C VAL A 69 -10.23 -1.62 -1.38
N ASP A 70 -10.39 -2.90 -1.09
CA ASP A 70 -10.40 -3.40 0.28
C ASP A 70 -9.01 -3.90 0.67
N MET A 71 -8.37 -3.20 1.59
CA MET A 71 -7.11 -3.55 2.23
C MET A 71 -7.28 -3.68 3.75
N ALA A 72 -8.40 -4.23 4.22
CA ALA A 72 -8.59 -4.56 5.64
C ALA A 72 -7.37 -5.30 6.22
N GLY A 73 -6.95 -4.96 7.44
CA GLY A 73 -5.77 -5.56 8.06
C GLY A 73 -4.41 -5.08 7.50
N VAL A 74 -4.41 -4.03 6.66
CA VAL A 74 -3.19 -3.39 6.16
C VAL A 74 -3.01 -2.03 6.84
N VAL A 75 -1.83 -1.84 7.42
CA VAL A 75 -1.39 -0.58 8.03
C VAL A 75 -0.74 0.30 6.95
N VAL A 76 -1.18 1.55 6.87
CA VAL A 76 -0.75 2.52 5.86
C VAL A 76 0.03 3.68 6.48
N ASP A 77 0.74 4.45 5.66
CA ASP A 77 1.48 5.64 6.10
C ASP A 77 0.75 6.94 5.72
N ARG A 78 1.35 8.09 6.08
CA ARG A 78 0.79 9.40 5.71
C ARG A 78 0.82 9.67 4.20
N GLU A 79 1.83 9.15 3.51
CA GLU A 79 1.99 9.30 2.06
C GLU A 79 0.82 8.62 1.33
N PHE A 80 0.42 7.44 1.77
CA PHE A 80 -0.77 6.75 1.30
C PHE A 80 -2.03 7.62 1.42
N VAL A 81 -2.26 8.21 2.59
CA VAL A 81 -3.46 9.03 2.84
C VAL A 81 -3.46 10.27 1.95
N GLN A 82 -2.32 10.93 1.78
CA GLN A 82 -2.19 12.08 0.87
C GLN A 82 -2.51 11.72 -0.58
N ILE A 83 -1.95 10.60 -1.08
CA ILE A 83 -2.24 10.13 -2.45
C ILE A 83 -3.72 9.76 -2.59
N LEU A 84 -4.33 9.17 -1.56
CA LEU A 84 -5.75 8.84 -1.57
C LEU A 84 -6.62 10.09 -1.68
N GLU A 85 -6.35 11.11 -0.86
CA GLU A 85 -7.05 12.40 -0.90
C GLU A 85 -6.93 13.05 -2.29
N GLU A 86 -5.74 13.07 -2.88
CA GLU A 86 -5.52 13.58 -4.24
C GLU A 86 -6.36 12.82 -5.28
N ILE A 87 -6.38 11.48 -5.24
CA ILE A 87 -7.20 10.68 -6.16
C ILE A 87 -8.69 11.02 -5.97
N GLN A 88 -9.14 11.19 -4.72
CA GLN A 88 -10.53 11.49 -4.40
C GLN A 88 -10.97 12.89 -4.84
N THR A 89 -10.04 13.82 -5.08
CA THR A 89 -10.37 15.10 -5.75
C THR A 89 -10.69 14.93 -7.23
N ASP A 90 -10.12 13.92 -7.88
CA ASP A 90 -10.21 13.68 -9.32
C ASP A 90 -11.30 12.66 -9.70
N ARG A 91 -11.55 11.64 -8.85
CA ARG A 91 -12.49 10.56 -9.13
C ARG A 91 -13.02 9.89 -7.86
N PHE A 92 -14.14 9.20 -7.98
CA PHE A 92 -14.63 8.35 -6.89
C PHE A 92 -13.72 7.14 -6.68
N LEU A 93 -13.20 6.98 -5.46
CA LEU A 93 -12.44 5.82 -5.02
C LEU A 93 -12.64 5.63 -3.51
N LEU A 94 -13.22 4.50 -3.13
CA LEU A 94 -13.33 4.05 -1.74
C LEU A 94 -12.18 3.10 -1.44
N VAL A 95 -11.49 3.33 -0.31
CA VAL A 95 -10.40 2.44 0.13
C VAL A 95 -10.57 2.11 1.60
N ASN A 96 -10.70 0.83 1.90
CA ASN A 96 -10.76 0.31 3.27
C ASN A 96 -9.35 -0.10 3.72
N TYR A 97 -8.89 0.37 4.88
CA TYR A 97 -7.57 0.05 5.45
C TYR A 97 -7.66 0.09 6.99
N GLU A 98 -6.70 -0.53 7.68
CA GLU A 98 -6.80 -0.73 9.14
C GLU A 98 -6.51 0.54 9.93
N LEU A 99 -5.31 1.10 9.77
CA LEU A 99 -4.91 2.33 10.46
C LEU A 99 -3.83 3.05 9.67
N SER A 100 -3.82 4.39 9.78
CA SER A 100 -2.73 5.22 9.27
C SER A 100 -1.75 5.54 10.41
N LEU A 101 -0.48 5.19 10.23
CA LEU A 101 0.56 5.54 11.18
C LEU A 101 1.03 6.98 10.98
N PRO A 102 1.10 7.80 12.04
CA PRO A 102 1.56 9.18 11.95
C PRO A 102 3.08 9.31 11.81
N VAL A 103 3.81 8.22 11.57
CA VAL A 103 5.27 8.19 11.66
C VAL A 103 5.89 8.65 10.34
N LYS A 104 6.69 9.71 10.36
CA LYS A 104 7.53 10.09 9.21
C LYS A 104 8.57 9.00 8.99
N LYS A 105 8.70 8.51 7.76
CA LYS A 105 9.82 7.63 7.37
C LYS A 105 11.11 8.40 7.61
N LEU A 106 11.96 7.89 8.51
CA LEU A 106 13.28 8.46 8.75
C LEU A 106 14.19 8.04 7.59
N SER A 107 14.88 9.00 6.95
CA SER A 107 15.84 8.66 5.90
C SER A 107 16.96 7.77 6.45
N ARG A 108 17.66 7.01 5.60
CA ARG A 108 18.83 6.24 6.04
C ARG A 108 19.92 7.14 6.63
N GLU A 109 20.08 8.36 6.11
CA GLU A 109 21.00 9.35 6.69
C GLU A 109 20.49 9.85 8.04
N GLU A 110 19.23 10.27 8.13
CA GLU A 110 18.62 10.76 9.37
C GLU A 110 18.60 9.69 10.46
N MET A 111 18.43 8.42 10.09
CA MET A 111 18.48 7.29 11.02
C MET A 111 19.91 7.05 11.52
N ARG A 112 20.92 7.23 10.67
CA ARG A 112 22.33 7.18 11.09
C ARG A 112 22.68 8.34 12.02
N GLU A 113 22.23 9.55 11.71
CA GLU A 113 22.52 10.74 12.52
C GLU A 113 21.75 10.75 13.85
N ARG A 114 20.45 10.44 13.85
CA ARG A 114 19.61 10.52 15.05
C ARG A 114 19.73 9.32 15.98
N ILE A 115 19.94 8.12 15.41
CA ILE A 115 19.95 6.85 16.18
C ILE A 115 21.38 6.33 16.38
N GLY A 116 22.37 6.88 15.66
CA GLY A 116 23.78 6.53 15.85
C GLY A 116 24.08 5.05 15.62
N LEU A 117 23.37 4.41 14.69
CA LEU A 117 23.46 2.96 14.47
C LEU A 117 24.74 2.58 13.71
N PRO A 118 25.77 1.96 14.36
CA PRO A 118 26.61 1.02 13.62
C PRO A 118 25.75 -0.17 13.21
N SER A 119 26.10 -0.84 12.11
CA SER A 119 25.48 -2.06 11.56
C SER A 119 24.37 -2.68 12.41
N ALA A 120 23.12 -2.61 11.94
CA ALA A 120 21.88 -2.95 12.67
C ALA A 120 21.78 -4.39 13.20
N PHE A 121 22.79 -5.22 13.02
CA PHE A 121 22.84 -6.60 13.48
C PHE A 121 23.18 -6.77 14.98
N ASN A 122 23.59 -5.69 15.67
CA ASN A 122 24.07 -5.78 17.08
C ASN A 122 23.42 -4.77 18.04
N VAL A 123 22.24 -4.25 17.68
CA VAL A 123 21.56 -3.20 18.45
C VAL A 123 20.40 -3.81 19.22
N ASP A 124 20.37 -3.55 20.53
CA ASP A 124 19.33 -4.02 21.44
C ASP A 124 17.93 -3.49 21.00
N PRO A 125 16.97 -4.39 20.71
CA PRO A 125 15.61 -4.02 20.33
C PRO A 125 14.90 -3.12 21.36
N LEU A 126 15.18 -3.27 22.66
CA LEU A 126 14.58 -2.44 23.71
C LEU A 126 15.10 -1.01 23.64
N ARG A 127 16.37 -0.83 23.30
CA ARG A 127 16.98 0.49 23.11
C ARG A 127 16.45 1.19 21.86
N MET A 128 16.15 0.44 20.78
CA MET A 128 15.46 0.99 19.62
C MET A 128 14.03 1.43 19.95
N LEU A 129 13.28 0.62 20.70
CA LEU A 129 11.91 0.96 21.14
C LEU A 129 11.89 2.22 22.03
N TYR A 130 12.90 2.41 22.89
CA TYR A 130 13.02 3.60 23.72
C TYR A 130 13.24 4.87 22.89
N LEU A 131 14.03 4.79 21.81
CA LEU A 131 14.32 5.93 20.92
C LEU A 131 13.14 6.31 20.01
N LEU A 132 12.15 5.42 19.86
CA LEU A 132 10.94 5.65 19.07
C LEU A 132 9.79 6.27 19.87
N LYS A 133 9.92 6.41 21.20
CA LYS A 133 8.97 7.15 22.02
C LYS A 133 9.28 8.66 21.95
N VAL A 134 8.66 9.35 20.99
CA VAL A 134 8.46 10.81 21.02
C VAL A 134 6.99 11.08 20.75
#